data_AF-A0ABD3WVN3-F1
#
_entry.id   AF-A0ABD3WVN3-F1
#
_cell.length_a   1.000
_cell.length_b   1.000
_cell.length_c   1.000
_cell.angle_alpha   90.00
_cell.angle_beta   90.00
_cell.angle_gamma   90.00
#
_symmetry.space_group_name_H-M   'P 1'
#
loop_
_entity.id
_entity.type
_entity.pdbx_description
1 polymer ?
#
loop_
_entity_poly.entity_id
_entity_poly.type
_entity_poly.pdbx_seq_one_letter_code
_entity_poly.pdbx_strand_id
1 'polypeptide(L)'
;MDYTQPVNTEVFRVTANDADPAPFNSITYSIIGDGAAAAVFRIQQDGRIFLNLDNSLETATVYTIRVKAEDNGVPSLSSVATISVNVNRNLQSPTFQQQQYFAIIQDLTSPGTGILTVSARDADLA
;
A
#
# COMPACT_ATOMS: atom_id res chain seq x y z
N MET A 1 0.76 1.02 5.35
CA MET A 1 1.37 1.68 4.17
C MET A 1 0.42 2.75 3.65
N ASP A 2 0.92 3.81 3.04
CA ASP A 2 0.07 4.85 2.43
C ASP A 2 -0.64 4.30 1.18
N TYR A 3 -1.86 4.74 0.88
CA TYR A 3 -2.60 4.33 -0.31
C TYR A 3 -2.04 4.91 -1.62
N THR A 4 -1.26 5.99 -1.53
CA THR A 4 -0.59 6.67 -2.66
C THR A 4 0.77 6.09 -3.03
N GLN A 5 1.16 4.97 -2.40
CA GLN A 5 2.44 4.32 -2.69
C GLN A 5 2.55 3.96 -4.18
N PRO A 6 3.70 4.24 -4.83
CA PRO A 6 3.86 3.91 -6.23
C PRO A 6 3.85 2.39 -6.44
N VAL A 7 3.39 1.97 -7.61
CA VAL A 7 3.52 0.57 -8.04
C VAL A 7 4.98 0.14 -8.02
N ASN A 8 5.25 -1.14 -7.83
CA ASN A 8 6.60 -1.70 -7.63
C ASN A 8 7.31 -1.27 -6.34
N THR A 9 6.61 -0.66 -5.39
CA THR A 9 7.14 -0.48 -4.04
C THR A 9 7.26 -1.84 -3.34
N GLU A 10 8.41 -2.09 -2.73
CA GLU A 10 8.61 -3.24 -1.84
C GLU A 10 7.82 -3.00 -0.54
N VAL A 11 6.92 -3.92 -0.21
CA VAL A 11 6.01 -3.80 0.93
C VAL A 11 6.56 -4.56 2.13
N PHE A 12 7.08 -5.76 1.89
CA PHE A 12 7.60 -6.64 2.93
C PHE A 12 8.49 -7.71 2.31
N ARG A 13 9.28 -8.40 3.14
CA ARG A 13 10.05 -9.57 2.72
C ARG A 13 9.79 -10.73 3.67
N VAL A 14 9.45 -11.88 3.12
CA VAL A 14 9.39 -13.14 3.86
C VAL A 14 10.69 -13.90 3.72
N THR A 15 10.97 -14.74 4.71
CA THR A 15 12.03 -15.74 4.65
C THR A 15 11.51 -17.04 5.23
N ALA A 16 11.96 -18.14 4.68
CA ALA A 16 11.78 -19.48 5.21
C ALA A 16 13.14 -20.18 5.20
N ASN A 17 13.28 -21.17 6.07
CA ASN A 17 14.49 -21.97 6.21
C ASN A 17 14.11 -23.44 6.17
N ASP A 18 14.90 -24.21 5.43
CA ASP A 18 14.77 -25.65 5.31
C ASP A 18 16.12 -26.28 5.70
N ALA A 19 16.06 -27.25 6.62
CA ALA A 19 17.22 -27.90 7.20
C ALA A 19 17.74 -29.06 6.34
N ASP A 20 17.07 -29.40 5.24
CA ASP A 20 17.47 -30.48 4.36
C ASP A 20 18.78 -30.17 3.59
N PRO A 21 19.51 -31.21 3.14
CA PRO A 21 20.67 -31.01 2.30
C PRO A 21 20.31 -30.51 0.91
N ALA A 22 21.16 -29.67 0.32
CA ALA A 22 21.03 -29.29 -1.08
C ALA A 22 21.07 -30.53 -2.01
N PRO A 23 20.22 -30.59 -3.05
CA PRO A 23 19.39 -29.51 -3.55
C PRO A 23 17.97 -29.44 -2.96
N PHE A 24 17.58 -30.29 -2.00
CA PHE A 24 16.19 -30.47 -1.53
C PHE A 24 15.65 -29.37 -0.63
N ASN A 25 16.51 -28.43 -0.23
CA ASN A 25 16.16 -27.28 0.61
C ASN A 25 15.88 -26.00 -0.17
N SER A 26 15.66 -26.09 -1.49
CA SER A 26 15.39 -24.92 -2.32
C SER A 26 13.94 -24.50 -2.16
N ILE A 27 13.74 -23.29 -1.63
CA ILE A 27 12.41 -22.76 -1.32
C ILE A 27 11.84 -21.94 -2.47
N THR A 28 10.61 -22.25 -2.85
CA THR A 28 9.79 -21.45 -3.77
C THR A 28 8.67 -20.76 -3.01
N TYR A 29 8.54 -19.45 -3.21
CA TYR A 29 7.47 -18.65 -2.60
C TYR A 29 6.33 -18.39 -3.59
N SER A 30 5.10 -18.47 -3.10
CA SER A 30 3.90 -18.09 -3.86
C SER A 30 2.88 -17.39 -2.97
N ILE A 31 2.13 -16.45 -3.54
CA ILE A 31 0.97 -15.86 -2.85
C ILE A 31 -0.23 -16.75 -3.15
N ILE A 32 -0.84 -17.29 -2.09
CA ILE A 32 -2.04 -18.15 -2.13
C ILE A 32 -3.26 -17.45 -1.50
N GLY A 33 -3.20 -16.13 -1.35
CA GLY A 33 -4.17 -15.31 -0.60
C GLY A 33 -5.63 -15.49 -1.03
N ASP A 34 -6.54 -15.09 -0.15
CA ASP A 34 -7.98 -14.96 -0.42
C ASP A 34 -8.35 -13.54 -0.88
N GLY A 35 -9.19 -13.44 -1.91
CA GLY A 35 -9.75 -12.16 -2.37
C GLY A 35 -8.77 -11.26 -3.13
N ALA A 36 -8.81 -9.95 -2.85
CA ALA A 36 -8.13 -8.92 -3.66
C ALA A 36 -6.60 -8.90 -3.50
N ALA A 37 -6.04 -9.50 -2.44
CA ALA A 37 -4.61 -9.45 -2.17
C ALA A 37 -3.76 -10.09 -3.29
N ALA A 38 -4.22 -11.19 -3.88
CA ALA A 38 -3.53 -11.85 -5.00
C ALA A 38 -3.50 -11.00 -6.29
N ALA A 39 -4.41 -10.04 -6.44
CA ALA A 39 -4.42 -9.10 -7.56
C ALA A 39 -3.54 -7.85 -7.32
N VAL A 40 -3.32 -7.50 -6.06
CA VAL A 40 -2.66 -6.26 -5.63
C VAL A 40 -1.19 -6.48 -5.27
N PHE A 41 -0.80 -7.68 -4.83
CA PHE A 41 0.58 -7.98 -4.43
C PHE A 41 1.17 -9.09 -5.28
N ARG A 42 2.47 -8.98 -5.54
CA ARG A 42 3.28 -10.05 -6.15
C ARG A 42 4.44 -10.40 -5.25
N ILE A 43 4.93 -11.63 -5.34
CA ILE A 43 6.12 -12.09 -4.63
C ILE A 43 7.21 -12.51 -5.62
N GLN A 44 8.46 -12.16 -5.32
CA GLN A 44 9.65 -12.60 -6.04
C GLN A 44 10.25 -13.85 -5.39
N GLN A 45 11.12 -14.54 -6.13
CA GLN A 45 11.78 -15.77 -5.68
C GLN A 45 12.63 -15.59 -4.41
N ASP A 46 13.11 -14.37 -4.14
CA ASP A 46 13.89 -14.02 -2.94
C ASP A 46 13.02 -13.66 -1.71
N GLY A 47 11.70 -13.85 -1.82
CA GLY A 47 10.72 -13.60 -0.78
C GLY A 47 10.24 -12.16 -0.67
N ARG A 48 10.70 -11.24 -1.53
CA ARG A 48 10.23 -9.85 -1.52
C ARG A 48 8.84 -9.72 -2.14
N ILE A 49 7.97 -8.99 -1.44
CA ILE A 49 6.58 -8.73 -1.81
C ILE A 49 6.48 -7.29 -2.29
N PHE A 50 5.87 -7.08 -3.46
CA PHE A 50 5.72 -5.79 -4.10
C PHE A 50 4.27 -5.46 -4.41
N LEU A 51 3.98 -4.16 -4.44
CA LEU A 51 2.72 -3.65 -5.00
C LEU A 51 2.70 -3.85 -6.53
N ASN A 52 1.62 -4.42 -7.04
CA ASN A 52 1.47 -4.78 -8.45
C ASN A 52 1.28 -3.56 -9.37
N LEU A 53 1.51 -3.73 -10.68
CA LEU A 53 1.55 -2.63 -11.65
C LEU A 53 0.18 -2.03 -11.99
N ASP A 54 -0.87 -2.85 -11.92
CA ASP A 54 -2.19 -2.51 -12.49
C ASP A 54 -3.27 -2.24 -11.44
N ASN A 55 -2.95 -2.28 -10.14
CA ASN A 55 -3.96 -2.22 -9.10
C ASN A 55 -3.53 -1.36 -7.92
N SER A 56 -4.21 -0.23 -7.77
CA SER A 56 -4.00 0.71 -6.69
C SER A 56 -4.64 0.20 -5.39
N LEU A 57 -4.13 0.65 -4.25
CA LEU A 57 -4.61 0.31 -2.90
C LEU A 57 -5.99 0.94 -2.58
N GLU A 58 -6.82 1.17 -3.59
CA GLU A 58 -8.03 2.00 -3.58
C GLU A 58 -9.29 1.24 -3.12
N THR A 59 -9.25 -0.08 -2.98
CA THR A 59 -10.46 -0.89 -2.69
C THR A 59 -10.62 -1.37 -1.23
N ALA A 60 -9.55 -1.77 -0.53
CA ALA A 60 -9.62 -2.19 0.88
C ALA A 60 -8.67 -1.41 1.82
N THR A 61 -9.07 -1.25 3.08
CA THR A 61 -8.24 -0.66 4.15
C THR A 61 -7.28 -1.68 4.77
N VAL A 62 -7.58 -2.98 4.62
CA VAL A 62 -6.73 -4.09 5.08
C VAL A 62 -6.65 -5.14 3.99
N TYR A 63 -5.44 -5.58 3.66
CA TYR A 63 -5.18 -6.70 2.77
C TYR A 63 -4.51 -7.84 3.55
N THR A 64 -5.07 -9.05 3.43
CA THR A 64 -4.49 -10.27 4.02
C THR A 64 -3.72 -11.02 2.93
N ILE A 65 -2.40 -11.08 3.04
CA ILE A 65 -1.54 -11.83 2.12
C ILE A 65 -1.18 -13.16 2.78
N ARG A 66 -1.56 -14.27 2.16
CA ARG A 66 -1.06 -15.60 2.55
C ARG A 66 0.05 -16.02 1.60
N VAL A 67 1.22 -16.29 2.15
CA VAL A 67 2.40 -16.73 1.40
C VAL A 67 2.67 -18.18 1.74
N LYS A 68 2.74 -19.04 0.72
CA LYS A 68 3.21 -20.42 0.81
C LYS A 68 4.70 -20.45 0.47
N ALA A 69 5.50 -21.05 1.35
CA ALA A 69 6.86 -21.47 1.08
C ALA A 69 6.87 -22.99 0.91
N GLU A 70 7.42 -23.47 -0.20
CA GLU A 70 7.44 -24.89 -0.56
C GLU A 70 8.87 -25.28 -0.94
N ASP A 71 9.37 -26.37 -0.34
CA ASP A 71 10.67 -26.93 -0.69
C ASP A 71 10.59 -27.76 -1.99
N ASN A 72 11.73 -28.24 -2.47
CA ASN A 72 11.80 -29.14 -3.61
C ASN A 72 12.18 -30.57 -3.20
N GLY A 73 11.86 -30.96 -1.97
CA GLY A 73 11.99 -32.31 -1.46
C GLY A 73 11.06 -33.32 -2.14
N VAL A 74 11.27 -34.61 -1.86
CA VAL A 74 10.38 -35.69 -2.30
C VAL A 74 10.06 -36.59 -1.09
N PRO A 75 8.87 -36.48 -0.48
CA PRO A 75 7.77 -35.57 -0.83
C PRO A 75 8.13 -34.11 -0.53
N SER A 76 7.52 -33.17 -1.26
CA SER A 76 7.69 -31.74 -0.99
C SER A 76 6.86 -31.33 0.23
N LEU A 77 7.44 -30.52 1.12
CA LEU A 77 6.77 -29.94 2.27
C LEU A 77 6.57 -28.44 2.08
N SER A 78 5.57 -27.89 2.77
CA SER A 78 5.27 -26.47 2.68
C SER A 78 4.77 -25.89 4.01
N SER A 79 4.96 -24.58 4.14
CA SER A 79 4.47 -23.78 5.26
C SER A 79 3.80 -22.52 4.76
N VAL A 80 2.83 -22.00 5.51
CA VAL A 80 2.05 -20.82 5.14
C VAL A 80 2.20 -19.75 6.21
N ALA A 81 2.56 -18.54 5.80
CA ALA A 81 2.57 -17.35 6.64
C ALA A 81 1.45 -16.39 6.21
N THR A 82 0.84 -15.70 7.18
CA THR A 82 -0.19 -14.67 6.93
C THR A 82 0.35 -13.30 7.31
N ILE A 83 0.20 -12.34 6.41
CA ILE A 83 0.66 -10.96 6.55
C ILE A 83 -0.55 -10.05 6.43
N SER A 84 -0.76 -9.18 7.42
CA SER A 84 -1.81 -8.16 7.39
C SER A 84 -1.21 -6.82 7.00
N VAL A 85 -1.65 -6.29 5.85
CA VAL A 85 -1.23 -4.99 5.34
C VAL A 85 -2.34 -3.98 5.58
N ASN A 86 -2.12 -3.10 6.54
CA ASN A 86 -3.02 -1.96 6.80
C ASN A 86 -2.66 -0.81 5.84
N VAL A 87 -3.65 -0.35 5.10
CA VAL A 87 -3.53 0.79 4.19
C VAL A 87 -4.06 2.02 4.91
N ASN A 88 -3.17 2.98 5.16
CA ASN A 88 -3.55 4.28 5.67
C ASN A 88 -4.12 5.10 4.50
N ARG A 89 -5.37 5.50 4.64
CA ARG A 89 -6.09 6.26 3.63
C ARG A 89 -6.49 7.59 4.24
N ASN A 90 -6.26 8.65 3.49
CA ASN A 90 -7.01 9.87 3.71
C ASN A 90 -8.35 9.68 2.99
N LEU A 91 -9.41 9.34 3.75
CA LEU A 91 -10.74 9.12 3.20
C LEU A 91 -11.46 10.45 2.95
N GLN A 92 -10.98 11.54 3.54
CA GLN A 92 -11.63 12.85 3.50
C GLN A 92 -10.60 13.95 3.29
N SER A 93 -10.12 14.10 2.05
CA SER A 93 -9.17 15.16 1.72
C SER A 93 -9.70 16.54 2.11
N PRO A 94 -8.84 17.49 2.50
CA PRO A 94 -9.29 18.81 2.93
C PRO A 94 -10.17 19.46 1.87
N THR A 95 -11.39 19.83 2.26
CA THR A 95 -12.34 20.50 1.37
C THR A 95 -12.40 21.99 1.72
N PHE A 96 -12.21 22.84 0.71
CA PHE A 96 -12.47 24.27 0.88
C PHE A 96 -13.95 24.51 1.15
N GLN A 97 -14.27 25.49 2.01
CA GLN A 97 -15.65 25.81 2.35
C GLN A 97 -16.46 26.35 1.15
N GLN A 98 -15.79 26.90 0.14
CA GLN A 98 -16.41 27.44 -1.08
C GLN A 98 -15.65 26.92 -2.30
N GLN A 99 -16.36 26.68 -3.41
CA GLN A 99 -15.72 26.30 -4.68
C GLN A 99 -14.91 27.44 -5.30
N GLN A 100 -15.33 28.68 -5.07
CA GLN A 100 -14.69 29.87 -5.60
C GLN A 100 -14.71 30.97 -4.55
N TYR A 101 -13.60 31.69 -4.43
CA TYR A 101 -13.46 32.86 -3.57
C TYR A 101 -13.16 34.07 -4.46
N PHE A 102 -13.93 35.13 -4.32
CA PHE A 102 -13.77 36.36 -5.09
C PHE A 102 -13.51 37.53 -4.14
N ALA A 103 -12.62 38.43 -4.54
CA ALA A 103 -12.42 39.71 -3.90
C ALA A 103 -12.23 40.79 -4.97
N ILE A 104 -12.84 41.95 -4.74
CA ILE A 104 -12.63 43.15 -5.56
C ILE A 104 -11.76 44.07 -4.72
N ILE A 105 -10.63 44.51 -5.28
CA ILE A 105 -9.67 45.40 -4.61
C ILE A 105 -9.55 46.71 -5.39
N GLN A 106 -9.11 47.77 -4.71
CA GLN A 106 -8.89 49.07 -5.33
C GLN A 106 -7.44 49.22 -5.80
N ASP A 107 -7.22 50.05 -6.83
CA ASP A 107 -5.90 50.25 -7.46
C ASP A 107 -4.81 50.77 -6.52
N LEU A 108 -5.19 51.37 -5.38
CA LEU A 108 -4.27 51.92 -4.38
C LEU A 108 -4.17 51.06 -3.10
N THR A 109 -4.51 49.77 -3.20
CA THR A 109 -4.38 48.84 -2.08
C THR A 109 -2.91 48.75 -1.65
N SER A 110 -2.65 48.96 -0.36
CA SER A 110 -1.28 49.03 0.17
C SER A 110 -0.59 47.66 0.13
N PRO A 111 0.74 47.63 -0.08
CA PRO A 111 1.49 46.39 0.03
C PRO A 111 1.32 45.75 1.41
N GLY A 112 1.08 44.44 1.43
CA GLY A 112 0.86 43.68 2.66
C GLY A 112 -0.58 43.63 3.16
N THR A 113 -1.53 44.28 2.48
CA THR A 113 -2.96 44.09 2.79
C THR A 113 -3.40 42.66 2.46
N GLY A 114 -3.89 41.93 3.46
CA GLY A 114 -4.52 40.64 3.25
C GLY A 114 -5.85 40.79 2.51
N ILE A 115 -6.03 40.07 1.40
CA ILE A 115 -7.18 40.21 0.52
C ILE A 115 -8.28 39.19 0.84
N LEU A 116 -7.88 37.92 1.02
CA LEU A 116 -8.78 36.82 1.36
C LEU A 116 -8.12 35.94 2.41
N THR A 117 -8.94 35.41 3.30
CA THR A 117 -8.58 34.25 4.13
C THR A 117 -9.48 33.11 3.70
N VAL A 118 -8.88 32.00 3.31
CA VAL A 118 -9.60 30.78 2.96
C VAL A 118 -9.36 29.73 4.03
N SER A 119 -10.33 28.85 4.24
CA SER A 119 -10.18 27.71 5.15
C SER A 119 -10.63 26.44 4.45
N ALA A 120 -9.94 25.35 4.75
CA ALA A 120 -10.32 24.01 4.36
C ALA A 120 -10.55 23.16 5.61
N ARG A 121 -11.48 22.22 5.52
CA ARG A 121 -11.74 21.23 6.57
C ARG A 121 -11.41 19.85 6.04
N ASP A 122 -10.50 19.17 6.72
CA ASP A 122 -10.32 17.73 6.63
C ASP A 122 -11.21 17.11 7.70
N ALA A 123 -11.97 16.08 7.32
CA ALA A 123 -12.95 15.46 8.18
C ALA A 123 -12.51 14.07 8.68
N ASP A 124 -11.26 13.67 8.38
CA ASP A 124 -10.65 12.51 9.02
C ASP A 124 -10.38 12.79 10.51
N LEU A 125 -10.53 11.76 11.35
CA LEU A 125 -10.15 11.84 12.77
C LEU A 125 -8.61 11.92 12.86
N ALA A 126 -8.12 12.94 13.55
CA ALA A 126 -6.70 13.15 13.82
C ALA A 126 -6.05 11.99 14.59
#